data_AF-A0A9P5GKC7-F1
#
_entry.id   AF-A0A9P5GKC7-F1
#
_cell.length_a   1.000
_cell.length_b   1.000
_cell.length_c   1.000
_cell.angle_alpha   90.00
_cell.angle_beta   90.00
_cell.angle_gamma   90.00
#
_symmetry.space_group_name_H-M   'P 1'
#
loop_
_entity.id
_entity.type
_entity.pdbx_description
1 polymer ?
#
loop_
_entity_poly.entity_id
_entity_poly.type
_entity_poly.pdbx_seq_one_letter_code
_entity_poly.pdbx_strand_id
1 'polypeptide(L)'
;MSQMFRKLQGGNLEVLKFGMYVLFPIGWMYYFGTNLDDRFATKGFWPTAEQSHKIPLDKEEIDQELARMRMVDAIKREQRQAAEAQAQAQAQVQAQLQATESQQ
;
A
#
# COMPACT_ATOMS: atom_id res chain seq x y z
N MET A 1 -35.62 38.40 -26.00
CA MET A 1 -35.77 37.54 -24.81
C MET A 1 -37.11 36.79 -24.92
N SER A 2 -37.06 35.47 -25.16
CA SER A 2 -38.25 34.66 -25.46
C SER A 2 -39.28 34.67 -24.31
N GLN A 3 -40.57 34.73 -24.65
CA GLN A 3 -41.71 34.80 -23.71
C GLN A 3 -41.74 33.66 -22.69
N MET A 4 -41.13 32.51 -23.01
CA MET A 4 -41.00 31.38 -22.10
C MET A 4 -40.15 31.69 -20.87
N PHE A 5 -39.06 32.44 -21.02
CA PHE A 5 -38.18 32.80 -19.90
C PHE A 5 -38.83 33.80 -18.93
N ARG A 6 -39.80 34.59 -19.40
CA ARG A 6 -40.54 35.54 -18.55
C ARG A 6 -41.54 34.85 -17.62
N LYS A 7 -42.03 33.66 -17.99
CA LYS A 7 -42.91 32.82 -17.15
C LYS A 7 -42.16 32.07 -16.04
N LEU A 8 -40.85 31.92 -16.19
CA LEU A 8 -39.94 31.24 -15.25
C LEU A 8 -39.33 32.20 -14.22
N GLN A 9 -39.90 33.38 -14.01
CA GLN A 9 -39.39 34.40 -13.08
C GLN A 9 -40.26 34.46 -11.82
N GLY A 10 -39.67 34.77 -10.66
CA GLY A 10 -40.39 34.78 -9.38
C GLY A 10 -40.68 33.37 -8.84
N GLY A 11 -41.81 33.15 -8.18
CA GLY A 11 -42.14 31.88 -7.51
C GLY A 11 -42.10 30.64 -8.41
N ASN A 12 -42.37 30.77 -9.72
CA ASN A 12 -42.26 29.66 -10.68
C ASN A 12 -40.82 29.16 -10.84
N LEU A 13 -39.82 30.02 -10.61
CA LEU A 13 -38.41 29.63 -10.61
C LEU A 13 -38.10 28.74 -9.41
N GLU A 14 -38.65 29.05 -8.24
CA GLU A 14 -38.44 28.28 -7.02
C GLU A 14 -39.09 26.89 -7.12
N VAL A 15 -40.25 26.78 -7.77
CA VAL A 15 -40.89 25.48 -8.07
C VAL A 15 -40.03 24.65 -9.03
N LEU A 16 -39.44 25.26 -10.07
CA LEU A 16 -38.54 24.56 -10.98
C LEU A 16 -37.27 24.07 -10.26
N LYS A 17 -36.66 24.92 -9.43
CA LYS A 17 -35.49 24.57 -8.61
C LYS A 17 -35.83 23.42 -7.66
N PHE A 18 -36.97 23.51 -6.98
CA PHE A 18 -37.45 22.45 -6.09
C PHE A 18 -37.65 21.14 -6.83
N GLY A 19 -38.31 21.17 -7.99
CA GLY A 19 -38.49 19.99 -8.85
C GLY A 19 -37.14 19.39 -9.26
N MET A 20 -36.17 20.22 -9.66
CA MET A 20 -34.81 19.76 -9.96
C MET A 20 -34.13 19.13 -8.75
N TYR A 21 -34.21 19.75 -7.56
CA TYR A 21 -33.58 19.21 -6.34
C TYR A 21 -34.19 17.90 -5.87
N VAL A 22 -35.45 17.60 -6.21
CA VAL A 22 -36.09 16.32 -5.91
C VAL A 22 -35.78 15.29 -7.01
N LEU A 23 -35.92 15.67 -8.28
CA LEU A 23 -35.73 14.77 -9.42
C LEU A 23 -34.26 14.39 -9.63
N PHE A 24 -33.33 15.29 -9.37
CA PHE A 24 -31.89 15.06 -9.55
C PHE A 24 -31.38 13.89 -8.69
N PRO A 25 -31.55 13.87 -7.34
CA PRO A 25 -31.08 12.76 -6.52
C PRO A 25 -31.85 11.46 -6.81
N ILE A 26 -33.16 11.53 -7.07
CA ILE A 26 -33.96 10.33 -7.40
C ILE A 26 -33.51 9.72 -8.72
N GLY A 27 -33.32 10.53 -9.76
CA GLY A 27 -32.83 10.08 -11.06
C GLY A 27 -31.40 9.55 -10.99
N TRP A 28 -30.54 10.20 -10.21
CA TRP A 28 -29.17 9.73 -9.96
C TRP A 28 -29.16 8.38 -9.24
N MET A 29 -30.00 8.22 -8.21
CA MET A 29 -30.18 6.95 -7.52
C MET A 29 -30.80 5.88 -8.42
N TYR A 30 -31.73 6.21 -9.31
CA TYR A 30 -32.29 5.23 -10.23
C TYR A 30 -31.25 4.74 -11.25
N TYR A 31 -30.45 5.66 -11.80
CA TYR A 31 -29.44 5.35 -12.80
C TYR A 31 -28.24 4.59 -12.22
N PHE A 32 -27.74 5.00 -11.04
CA PHE A 32 -26.57 4.38 -10.42
C PHE A 32 -26.91 3.33 -9.37
N GLY A 33 -28.02 3.46 -8.64
CA GLY A 33 -28.30 2.70 -7.40
C GLY A 33 -28.65 1.24 -7.58
N THR A 34 -28.97 0.78 -8.79
CA THR A 34 -29.31 -0.64 -9.06
C THR A 34 -28.17 -1.44 -9.70
N ASN A 35 -27.07 -0.78 -10.07
CA ASN A 35 -25.97 -1.39 -10.83
C ASN A 35 -24.61 -0.77 -10.43
N LEU A 36 -24.39 -0.58 -9.13
CA LEU A 36 -23.10 -0.09 -8.62
C LEU A 36 -22.02 -1.16 -8.76
N ASP A 37 -22.36 -2.42 -8.47
CA ASP A 37 -21.39 -3.51 -8.38
C ASP A 37 -20.72 -3.78 -9.74
N ASP A 38 -21.50 -3.92 -10.81
CA ASP A 38 -20.95 -4.16 -12.15
C ASP A 38 -20.24 -2.93 -12.75
N ARG A 39 -20.64 -1.70 -12.37
CA ARG A 39 -20.00 -0.46 -12.86
C ARG A 39 -18.72 -0.09 -12.13
N PHE A 40 -18.58 -0.48 -10.86
CA PHE A 40 -17.44 -0.11 -10.00
C PHE A 40 -16.58 -1.31 -9.57
N ALA A 41 -16.94 -2.55 -9.92
CA ALA A 41 -16.09 -3.71 -9.70
C ALA A 41 -14.80 -3.57 -10.52
N THR A 42 -13.67 -3.55 -9.81
CA THR A 42 -12.36 -3.59 -10.43
C THR A 42 -11.99 -5.05 -10.71
N LYS A 43 -11.74 -5.36 -11.98
CA LYS A 43 -11.27 -6.69 -12.38
C LYS A 43 -9.90 -6.94 -11.75
N GLY A 44 -9.78 -8.01 -10.97
CA GLY A 44 -8.53 -8.37 -10.30
C GLY A 44 -8.20 -7.53 -9.06
N PHE A 45 -9.22 -7.00 -8.37
CA PHE A 45 -9.02 -6.30 -7.08
C PHE A 45 -8.19 -7.12 -6.09
N TRP A 46 -8.45 -8.43 -6.03
CA TRP A 46 -7.69 -9.36 -5.21
C TRP A 46 -6.55 -9.98 -6.01
N PRO A 47 -5.32 -10.03 -5.44
CA PRO A 47 -4.22 -10.76 -6.06
C PRO A 47 -4.62 -12.23 -6.26
N THR A 48 -4.30 -12.75 -7.44
CA THR A 48 -4.60 -14.14 -7.80
C THR A 48 -3.85 -15.11 -6.89
N ALA A 49 -4.36 -16.34 -6.73
CA ALA A 49 -3.72 -17.36 -5.90
C ALA A 49 -2.29 -17.73 -6.35
N GLU A 50 -1.92 -17.40 -7.59
CA GLU A 50 -0.55 -17.53 -8.11
C GLU A 50 0.38 -16.40 -7.66
N GLN A 51 -0.17 -15.21 -7.42
CA GLN A 51 0.54 -14.04 -6.89
C GLN A 51 0.62 -14.04 -5.35
N SER A 52 -0.19 -14.88 -4.70
CA SER A 52 -0.11 -15.09 -3.27
C SER A 52 1.04 -16.03 -2.93
N HIS A 53 1.81 -15.72 -1.88
CA HIS A 53 2.82 -16.63 -1.36
C HIS A 53 2.17 -17.94 -0.93
N LYS A 54 2.42 -19.02 -1.69
CA LYS A 54 1.98 -20.36 -1.30
C LYS A 54 2.88 -20.86 -0.19
N ILE A 55 2.27 -21.13 0.97
CA ILE A 55 2.97 -21.80 2.07
C ILE A 55 3.28 -23.23 1.58
N PRO A 56 4.51 -23.74 1.75
CA PRO A 56 4.83 -25.12 1.42
C PRO A 56 3.92 -26.06 2.21
N LEU A 57 3.16 -26.91 1.50
CA LEU A 57 2.22 -27.85 2.13
C LEU A 57 2.82 -29.26 2.21
N ASP A 58 3.76 -29.58 1.32
CA ASP A 58 4.42 -30.87 1.27
C ASP A 58 5.67 -30.91 2.16
N LYS A 59 5.89 -32.04 2.83
CA LYS A 59 7.00 -32.24 3.77
C LYS A 59 8.36 -31.99 3.13
N GLU A 60 8.54 -32.43 1.90
CA GLU A 60 9.80 -32.26 1.15
C GLU A 60 10.09 -30.78 0.84
N GLU A 61 9.07 -30.01 0.47
CA GLU A 61 9.20 -28.56 0.24
C GLU A 61 9.51 -27.80 1.54
N ILE A 62 8.89 -28.22 2.66
CA ILE A 62 9.16 -27.66 3.99
C ILE A 62 10.62 -27.90 4.39
N ASP A 63 11.13 -29.10 4.20
CA ASP A 63 12.52 -29.45 4.54
C ASP A 63 13.52 -28.66 3.69
N GLN A 64 13.23 -28.45 2.40
CA GLN A 64 14.05 -27.62 1.50
C GLN A 64 14.06 -26.15 1.90
N GLU A 65 12.89 -25.57 2.18
CA GLU A 65 12.80 -24.16 2.60
C GLU A 65 13.44 -23.96 3.98
N LEU A 66 13.32 -24.93 4.89
CA LEU A 66 13.99 -24.90 6.19
C LEU A 66 15.51 -24.99 6.05
N ALA A 67 16.03 -25.83 5.15
CA ALA A 67 17.45 -25.89 4.84
C ALA A 67 17.95 -24.56 4.28
N ARG A 68 17.21 -23.94 3.35
CA ARG A 68 17.50 -22.61 2.80
C ARG A 68 17.55 -21.55 3.90
N MET A 69 16.57 -21.53 4.80
CA MET A 69 16.54 -20.59 5.94
C MET A 69 17.75 -20.76 6.85
N ARG A 70 18.10 -22.00 7.22
CA ARG A 70 19.27 -22.30 8.06
C ARG A 70 20.59 -21.85 7.43
N MET A 71 20.75 -22.00 6.12
CA MET A 71 21.93 -21.52 5.40
C MET A 71 22.03 -20.00 5.42
N VAL A 72 20.93 -19.28 5.15
CA VAL A 72 20.89 -17.81 5.20
C VAL A 72 21.24 -17.30 6.61
N ASP A 73 20.71 -17.96 7.65
CA ASP A 73 20.99 -17.59 9.03
C ASP A 73 22.44 -17.88 9.45
N ALA A 74 23.05 -18.94 8.93
CA ALA A 74 24.48 -19.21 9.15
C ALA A 74 25.34 -18.10 8.53
N ILE A 75 25.09 -17.75 7.26
CA ILE A 75 25.82 -16.70 6.55
C ILE A 75 25.66 -15.33 7.25
N LYS A 76 24.44 -14.97 7.66
CA LYS A 76 24.18 -13.72 8.40
C LYS A 76 24.92 -13.67 9.73
N ARG A 77 25.02 -14.80 10.43
CA ARG A 77 25.78 -14.89 11.69
C ARG A 77 27.27 -14.70 11.45
N GLU A 78 27.84 -15.36 10.45
CA GLU A 78 29.25 -15.18 10.08
C GLU A 78 29.57 -13.75 9.68
N GLN A 79 28.72 -13.12 8.86
CA GLN A 79 28.90 -11.72 8.47
C GLN A 79 28.85 -10.78 9.68
N ARG A 80 27.94 -11.03 10.62
CA ARG A 80 27.85 -10.23 11.86
C ARG A 80 29.13 -10.38 12.69
N GLN A 81 29.62 -11.60 12.89
CA GLN A 81 30.85 -11.85 13.64
C GLN A 81 32.08 -11.22 12.98
N ALA A 82 32.19 -11.31 11.64
CA ALA A 82 33.27 -10.67 10.89
C ALA A 82 33.22 -9.14 11.02
N ALA A 83 32.03 -8.54 10.94
CA ALA A 83 31.86 -7.10 11.11
C ALA A 83 32.19 -6.65 12.54
N GLU A 84 31.78 -7.40 13.56
CA GLU A 84 32.11 -7.14 14.96
C GLU A 84 33.62 -7.23 15.21
N ALA A 85 34.30 -8.24 14.66
CA ALA A 85 35.75 -8.39 14.77
C ALA A 85 36.51 -7.24 14.07
N GLN A 86 36.07 -6.81 12.88
CA GLN A 86 36.64 -5.66 12.18
C GLN A 86 36.43 -4.36 12.96
N ALA A 87 35.23 -4.14 13.51
CA ALA A 87 34.93 -2.96 14.32
C ALA A 87 35.80 -2.91 15.59
N GLN A 88 36.01 -4.05 16.27
CA GLN A 88 36.90 -4.14 17.43
C GLN A 88 38.36 -3.86 17.06
N ALA A 89 38.84 -4.41 15.94
CA ALA A 89 40.20 -4.16 15.46
C ALA A 89 40.42 -2.68 15.12
N GLN A 90 39.47 -2.04 14.44
CA GLN A 90 39.52 -0.60 14.13
C GLN A 90 39.49 0.26 15.40
N ALA A 91 38.66 -0.09 16.39
CA ALA A 91 38.60 0.60 17.67
C ALA A 91 39.92 0.49 18.46
N GLN A 92 40.57 -0.67 18.44
CA GLN A 92 41.87 -0.87 19.08
C GLN A 92 42.99 -0.07 18.40
N VAL A 93 43.00 -0.03 17.06
CA VAL A 93 43.96 0.77 16.29
C VAL A 93 43.77 2.26 16.56
N GLN A 94 42.53 2.76 16.58
CA GLN A 94 42.24 4.16 16.90
C GLN A 94 42.63 4.51 18.35
N ALA A 95 42.38 3.63 19.31
CA ALA A 95 42.78 3.85 20.70
C ALA A 95 44.33 3.92 20.87
N GLN A 96 45.08 3.10 20.13
CA GLN A 96 46.55 3.13 20.14
C GLN A 96 47.11 4.40 19.49
N LEU A 97 46.52 4.85 18.37
CA LEU A 97 46.90 6.11 17.72
C LEU A 97 46.68 7.31 18.64
N GLN A 98 45.51 7.40 19.30
CA GLN A 98 45.21 8.49 20.24
C GLN A 98 46.13 8.48 21.48
N ALA A 99 46.51 7.30 21.98
CA ALA A 99 47.46 7.16 23.08
C ALA A 99 48.90 7.54 22.70
N THR A 100 49.24 7.43 21.41
CA THR A 100 50.57 7.80 20.88
C THR A 100 50.65 9.30 20.59
N GLU A 101 49.57 9.92 20.09
CA GLU A 101 49.49 11.37 19.86
C GLU A 101 49.45 12.21 21.15
N SER A 102 48.97 11.65 22.28
CA SER A 102 48.91 12.35 23.57
C SER A 102 50.21 12.29 24.39
N GLN A 103 51.23 11.57 23.91
CA GLN A 103 52.55 11.46 24.54
C GLN A 103 53.65 12.28 23.84
N GLN A 104 53.32 13.00 22.75
CA GLN A 104 54.18 14.00 22.12
C GLN A 104 53.76 15.41 22.55
#